data_AF-A0ABD0RVA5-F1
#
_entry.id   AF-A0ABD0RVA5-F1
#
_cell.length_a   1.000
_cell.length_b   1.000
_cell.length_c   1.000
_cell.angle_alpha   90.00
_cell.angle_beta   90.00
_cell.angle_gamma   90.00
#
_symmetry.space_group_name_H-M   'P 1'
#
loop_
_entity.id
_entity.type
_entity.pdbx_description
1 polymer ?
#
loop_
_entity_poly.entity_id
_entity_poly.type
_entity_poly.pdbx_seq_one_letter_code
_entity_poly.pdbx_strand_id
1 'polypeptide(L)'
;MAEARISGDQNEFMCAVCLDLLKDPVAIPCGHSYCKSCITGCWDQEDQMRVYSCPQCRQTFSPRPALARNTMLTEMVEKLKKTKLQSAVPAGAGDVQCDACTGRKYKAVKSCLMCLNSYCQNHLEQHESLFKGKRHNLTDATGRLQEMICQKHERILEVFCRTDQKCICVLCTIIEHKNHDTISAAEQRTEKQ
;
A
#
# COMPACT_ATOMS: atom_id res chain seq x y z
N MET A 1 7.33 30.56 -14.33
CA MET A 1 7.19 30.55 -12.85
C MET A 1 7.82 29.26 -12.36
N ALA A 2 8.75 29.33 -11.42
CA ALA A 2 9.45 28.16 -10.90
C ALA A 2 8.55 27.43 -9.91
N GLU A 3 8.10 26.22 -10.26
CA GLU A 3 7.44 25.33 -9.32
C GLU A 3 8.52 24.72 -8.42
N ALA A 4 8.55 25.16 -7.16
CA ALA A 4 9.40 24.55 -6.15
C ALA A 4 8.95 23.09 -5.96
N ARG A 5 9.81 22.14 -6.33
CA ARG A 5 9.63 20.73 -5.99
C ARG A 5 9.80 20.61 -4.48
N ILE A 6 8.69 20.42 -3.77
CA ILE A 6 8.72 20.15 -2.33
C ILE A 6 9.25 18.72 -2.18
N SER A 7 10.56 18.61 -1.97
CA SER A 7 11.24 17.38 -1.51
C SER A 7 10.99 17.20 -0.01
N GLY A 8 9.72 17.13 0.40
CA GLY A 8 9.33 16.91 1.79
C GLY A 8 9.42 15.43 2.13
N ASP A 9 10.09 15.10 3.22
CA ASP A 9 10.19 13.73 3.72
C ASP A 9 8.79 13.30 4.20
N GLN A 10 8.31 12.11 3.78
CA GLN A 10 6.92 11.69 4.07
C GLN A 10 6.61 11.65 5.58
N ASN A 11 7.66 11.55 6.40
CA ASN A 11 7.57 11.54 7.86
C ASN A 11 7.07 12.88 8.43
N GLU A 12 7.22 14.00 7.70
CA GLU A 12 6.78 15.34 8.13
C GLU A 12 5.25 15.50 8.16
N PHE A 13 4.52 14.64 7.43
CA PHE A 13 3.05 14.71 7.32
C PHE A 13 2.33 13.51 7.95
N MET A 14 3.01 12.74 8.79
CA MET A 14 2.39 11.60 9.48
C MET A 14 1.77 12.00 10.82
N CYS A 15 0.59 11.47 11.09
CA CYS A 15 -0.07 11.62 12.38
C CYS A 15 0.57 10.70 13.41
N ALA A 16 1.05 11.25 14.52
CA ALA A 16 1.68 10.47 15.60
C ALA A 16 0.72 9.54 16.38
N VAL A 17 -0.59 9.65 16.16
CA VAL A 17 -1.60 8.80 16.82
C VAL A 17 -1.93 7.57 15.97
N CYS A 18 -2.28 7.74 14.69
CA CYS A 18 -2.63 6.63 13.80
C CYS A 18 -1.46 6.13 12.94
N LEU A 19 -0.31 6.81 12.97
CA LEU A 19 0.89 6.47 12.19
C LEU A 19 0.65 6.39 10.67
N ASP A 20 -0.26 7.24 10.19
CA ASP A 20 -0.67 7.37 8.79
C ASP A 20 -0.61 8.85 8.37
N LEU A 21 -0.59 9.12 7.07
CA LEU A 21 -0.63 10.47 6.51
C LEU A 21 -1.86 11.23 7.04
N LEU A 22 -1.65 12.50 7.40
CA LEU A 22 -2.69 13.33 8.00
C LEU A 22 -3.99 13.37 7.16
N LYS A 23 -5.11 13.05 7.80
CA LYS A 23 -6.49 13.13 7.25
C LYS A 23 -7.22 14.25 7.98
N ASP A 24 -7.65 15.26 7.24
CA ASP A 24 -8.17 16.52 7.80
C ASP A 24 -7.25 17.06 8.91
N PRO A 25 -6.01 17.45 8.56
CA PRO A 25 -5.02 17.89 9.53
C PRO A 25 -5.53 19.07 10.35
N VAL A 26 -5.30 19.02 11.66
CA VAL A 26 -5.50 20.12 12.59
C VAL A 26 -4.19 20.36 13.35
N ALA A 27 -3.87 21.62 13.61
CA ALA A 27 -2.75 21.99 14.46
C ALA A 27 -3.30 22.45 15.82
N ILE A 28 -2.72 21.93 16.90
CA ILE A 28 -3.06 22.35 18.27
C ILE A 28 -2.09 23.45 18.73
N PRO A 29 -2.38 24.19 19.83
CA PRO A 29 -1.62 25.40 20.19
C PRO A 29 -0.11 25.18 20.44
N CYS A 30 0.32 23.96 20.73
CA CYS A 30 1.74 23.62 20.85
C CYS A 30 2.46 23.38 19.50
N GLY A 31 1.77 23.56 18.37
CA GLY A 31 2.32 23.42 17.02
C GLY A 31 2.28 22.00 16.44
N HIS A 32 1.98 20.98 17.25
CA HIS A 32 1.82 19.61 16.76
C HIS A 32 0.55 19.44 15.94
N SER A 33 0.61 18.54 14.95
CA SER A 33 -0.47 18.32 13.99
C SER A 33 -0.95 16.87 13.98
N TYR A 34 -2.26 16.68 13.89
CA TYR A 34 -2.91 15.37 13.94
C TYR A 34 -4.08 15.30 12.96
N CYS A 35 -4.55 14.09 12.67
CA CYS A 35 -5.87 13.94 12.06
C CYS A 35 -6.93 14.48 13.03
N LYS A 36 -7.92 15.22 12.53
CA LYS A 36 -8.98 15.79 13.37
C LYS A 36 -9.65 14.74 14.25
N SER A 37 -9.98 13.58 13.69
CA SER A 37 -10.61 12.47 14.42
C SER A 37 -9.70 11.88 15.50
N CYS A 38 -8.40 11.74 15.23
CA CYS A 38 -7.44 11.17 16.18
C CYS A 38 -7.31 12.02 17.44
N ILE A 39 -7.04 13.32 17.31
CA ILE A 39 -6.89 14.19 18.48
C ILE A 39 -8.21 14.39 19.22
N THR A 40 -9.34 14.42 18.49
CA THR A 40 -10.68 14.47 19.09
C THR A 40 -10.90 13.24 19.98
N GLY A 41 -10.61 12.04 19.47
CA GLY A 41 -10.74 10.80 20.22
C GLY A 41 -9.82 10.71 21.44
N CYS A 42 -8.59 11.25 21.37
CA CYS A 42 -7.72 11.36 22.55
C CYS A 42 -8.36 12.24 23.63
N TRP A 43 -8.84 13.43 23.26
CA TRP A 43 -9.42 14.37 24.21
C TRP A 43 -10.78 13.93 24.75
N ASP A 44 -11.57 13.18 23.98
CA ASP A 44 -12.85 12.64 24.45
C ASP A 44 -12.66 11.64 25.60
N GLN A 45 -11.51 10.94 25.65
CA GLN A 45 -11.15 10.06 26.78
C GLN A 45 -10.76 10.84 28.04
N GLU A 46 -10.23 12.06 27.88
CA GLU A 46 -9.77 12.94 28.96
C GLU A 46 -10.84 13.94 29.45
N ASP A 47 -12.04 13.94 28.84
CA ASP A 47 -13.07 14.97 29.06
C ASP A 47 -13.50 15.10 30.53
N GLN A 48 -13.52 13.97 31.27
CA GLN A 48 -13.84 13.95 32.71
C GLN A 48 -12.85 14.76 33.55
N MET A 49 -11.57 14.80 33.16
CA MET A 49 -10.52 15.53 33.87
C MET A 49 -10.53 17.02 33.52
N ARG A 50 -11.24 17.43 32.45
CA ARG A 50 -11.27 18.80 31.89
C ARG A 50 -9.90 19.41 31.58
N VAL A 51 -8.87 18.56 31.50
CA VAL A 51 -7.50 18.91 31.15
C VAL A 51 -7.12 18.05 29.96
N TYR A 52 -6.75 18.70 28.86
CA TYR A 52 -6.52 18.03 27.58
C TYR A 52 -5.03 18.05 27.27
N SER A 53 -4.43 16.91 26.93
CA SER A 53 -2.99 16.82 26.72
C SER A 53 -2.62 16.63 25.25
N CYS A 54 -1.45 17.14 24.87
CA CYS A 54 -0.83 16.83 23.58
C CYS A 54 -0.24 15.41 23.62
N PRO A 55 -0.61 14.49 22.72
CA PRO A 55 -0.03 13.14 22.67
C PRO A 55 1.50 13.09 22.52
N GLN A 56 2.11 14.09 21.88
CA GLN A 56 3.55 14.12 21.60
C GLN A 56 4.38 14.80 22.70
N CYS A 57 4.03 16.03 23.10
CA CYS A 57 4.82 16.82 24.05
C CYS A 57 4.21 16.89 25.46
N ARG A 58 3.02 16.32 25.67
CA ARG A 58 2.26 16.32 26.93
C ARG A 58 1.91 17.71 27.48
N GLN A 59 2.07 18.77 26.69
CA GLN A 59 1.55 20.09 27.06
C GLN A 59 0.05 20.01 27.26
N THR A 60 -0.43 20.60 28.36
CA THR A 60 -1.82 20.57 28.77
C THR A 60 -2.55 21.86 28.38
N PHE A 61 -3.86 21.73 28.15
CA PHE A 61 -4.74 22.82 27.78
C PHE A 61 -6.03 22.78 28.60
N SER A 62 -6.46 23.95 29.07
CA SER A 62 -7.78 24.17 29.67
C SER A 62 -8.19 25.62 29.37
N PRO A 63 -9.34 25.88 28.71
CA PRO A 63 -10.35 24.93 28.22
C PRO A 63 -9.89 24.09 27.00
N ARG A 64 -10.76 23.17 26.54
CA ARG A 64 -10.51 22.35 25.34
C ARG A 64 -10.22 23.23 24.13
N PRO A 65 -9.07 23.09 23.44
CA PRO A 65 -8.78 23.90 22.27
C PRO A 65 -9.78 23.65 21.13
N ALA A 66 -10.18 24.72 20.44
CA ALA A 66 -10.98 24.60 19.23
C ALA A 66 -10.12 24.03 18.09
N LEU A 67 -10.63 23.02 17.39
CA LEU A 67 -9.93 22.37 16.28
C LEU A 67 -10.42 22.93 14.94
N ALA A 68 -9.61 23.78 14.33
CA ALA A 68 -9.81 24.25 12.97
C ALA A 68 -8.95 23.43 11.99
N ARG A 69 -9.52 23.16 10.80
CA ARG A 69 -8.78 22.51 9.71
C ARG A 69 -7.59 23.37 9.30
N ASN A 70 -6.40 22.78 9.23
CA ASN A 70 -5.23 23.44 8.69
C ASN A 70 -5.23 23.29 7.16
N THR A 71 -5.60 24.36 6.46
CA THR A 71 -5.70 24.39 4.99
C THR A 71 -4.35 24.19 4.33
N MET A 72 -3.28 24.81 4.86
CA MET A 72 -1.92 24.67 4.34
C MET A 72 -1.43 23.21 4.40
N LEU A 73 -1.56 22.55 5.56
CA LEU A 73 -1.19 21.14 5.70
C LEU A 73 -2.05 20.25 4.82
N THR A 74 -3.35 20.56 4.69
CA THR A 74 -4.22 19.86 3.75
C THR A 74 -3.68 19.97 2.32
N GLU A 75 -3.38 21.19 1.86
CA GLU A 75 -2.87 21.41 0.50
C GLU A 75 -1.52 20.73 0.26
N MET A 76 -0.62 20.76 1.24
CA MET A 76 0.69 20.10 1.15
C MET A 76 0.56 18.58 1.07
N VAL A 77 -0.29 17.99 1.92
CA VAL A 77 -0.62 16.56 1.88
C VAL A 77 -1.24 16.17 0.54
N GLU A 78 -2.16 16.97 0.02
CA GLU A 78 -2.78 16.73 -1.28
C GLU A 78 -1.80 16.90 -2.44
N LYS A 79 -0.89 17.89 -2.38
CA LYS A 79 0.19 18.05 -3.36
C LYS A 79 1.14 16.86 -3.32
N LEU A 80 1.52 16.37 -2.14
CA LEU A 80 2.33 15.17 -1.99
C LEU A 80 1.66 13.95 -2.63
N LYS A 81 0.35 13.76 -2.36
CA LYS A 81 -0.45 12.71 -3.02
C LYS A 81 -0.52 12.90 -4.54
N LYS A 82 -0.68 14.13 -5.03
CA LYS A 82 -0.75 14.44 -6.46
C LYS A 82 0.59 14.28 -7.18
N THR A 83 1.70 14.66 -6.57
CA THR A 83 3.05 14.43 -7.13
C THR A 83 3.29 12.93 -7.31
N LYS A 84 2.81 12.09 -6.37
CA LYS A 84 2.79 10.63 -6.56
C LYS A 84 1.86 10.20 -7.70
N LEU A 85 0.66 10.79 -7.79
CA LEU A 85 -0.33 10.48 -8.82
C LEU A 85 0.07 10.94 -10.24
N GLN A 86 0.94 11.95 -10.39
CA GLN A 86 1.46 12.39 -11.69
C GLN A 86 2.38 11.34 -12.37
N SER A 87 2.73 10.25 -11.67
CA SER A 87 3.33 9.05 -12.28
C SER A 87 2.29 8.11 -12.93
N ALA A 88 0.99 8.36 -12.76
CA ALA A 88 -0.07 7.48 -13.23
C ALA A 88 -0.39 7.71 -14.71
N VAL A 89 0.29 6.95 -15.57
CA VAL A 89 0.00 6.87 -17.00
C VAL A 89 -1.32 6.10 -17.22
N PRO A 90 -2.31 6.65 -17.94
CA PRO A 90 -3.49 5.91 -18.37
C PRO A 90 -3.06 4.65 -19.14
N ALA A 91 -3.77 3.53 -18.98
CA ALA A 91 -3.40 2.32 -19.70
C ALA A 91 -3.63 2.48 -21.21
N GLY A 92 -2.59 2.28 -22.01
CA GLY A 92 -2.66 2.23 -23.47
C GLY A 92 -2.97 0.82 -23.99
N ALA A 93 -2.96 0.67 -25.31
CA ALA A 93 -3.10 -0.64 -25.95
C ALA A 93 -1.90 -1.52 -25.59
N GLY A 94 -2.16 -2.70 -25.03
CA GLY A 94 -1.13 -3.66 -24.60
C GLY A 94 -0.62 -3.47 -23.16
N ASP A 95 -1.02 -2.40 -22.47
CA ASP A 95 -0.69 -2.25 -21.05
C ASP A 95 -1.59 -3.14 -20.18
N VAL A 96 -1.00 -3.68 -19.11
CA VAL A 96 -1.77 -4.35 -18.05
C VAL A 96 -2.55 -3.28 -17.28
N GLN A 97 -3.85 -3.46 -17.15
CA GLN A 97 -4.73 -2.50 -16.48
C GLN A 97 -4.79 -2.76 -14.98
N CYS A 98 -4.98 -1.70 -14.21
CA CYS A 98 -5.25 -1.83 -12.77
C CYS A 98 -6.67 -2.35 -12.51
N ASP A 99 -6.79 -3.43 -11.75
CA ASP A 99 -8.07 -4.06 -11.44
C ASP A 99 -8.89 -3.22 -10.45
N ALA A 100 -8.22 -2.57 -9.50
CA ALA A 100 -8.86 -1.75 -8.46
C ALA A 100 -9.43 -0.40 -8.94
N CYS A 101 -9.02 0.11 -10.10
CA CYS A 101 -9.54 1.39 -10.62
C CYS A 101 -11.03 1.30 -10.97
N THR A 102 -11.84 2.18 -10.39
CA THR A 102 -13.24 2.41 -10.79
C THR A 102 -13.31 3.48 -11.87
N GLY A 103 -13.76 3.13 -13.08
CA GLY A 103 -13.83 4.05 -14.23
C GLY A 103 -12.59 3.95 -15.14
N ARG A 104 -11.89 5.08 -15.36
CA ARG A 104 -10.69 5.10 -16.21
C ARG A 104 -9.62 4.17 -15.61
N LYS A 105 -9.14 3.23 -16.42
CA LYS A 105 -8.10 2.28 -16.05
C LYS A 105 -6.72 2.87 -16.27
N TYR A 106 -5.85 2.72 -15.27
CA TYR A 106 -4.46 3.16 -15.30
C TYR A 106 -3.53 1.97 -15.49
N LYS A 107 -2.33 2.22 -16.01
CA LYS A 107 -1.30 1.20 -16.19
C LYS A 107 -0.93 0.61 -14.83
N ALA A 108 -0.99 -0.71 -14.74
CA ALA A 108 -0.51 -1.44 -13.58
C ALA A 108 1.02 -1.47 -13.58
N VAL A 109 1.60 -1.35 -12.38
CA VAL A 109 3.06 -1.39 -12.17
C VAL A 109 3.49 -2.72 -11.53
N LYS A 110 2.64 -3.30 -10.68
CA LYS A 110 2.85 -4.59 -10.04
C LYS A 110 1.57 -5.40 -9.98
N SER A 111 1.70 -6.72 -9.91
CA SER A 111 0.62 -7.64 -9.65
C SER A 111 0.88 -8.42 -8.36
N CYS A 112 -0.17 -8.64 -7.57
CA CYS A 112 -0.10 -9.45 -6.36
C CYS A 112 -0.56 -10.89 -6.67
N LEU A 113 0.32 -11.86 -6.44
CA LEU A 113 0.03 -13.28 -6.69
C LEU A 113 -0.95 -13.88 -5.67
N MET A 114 -1.18 -13.21 -4.54
CA MET A 114 -2.14 -13.67 -3.54
C MET A 114 -3.53 -13.09 -3.80
N CYS A 115 -3.62 -11.81 -4.17
CA CYS A 115 -4.90 -11.17 -4.49
C CYS A 115 -5.37 -11.44 -5.93
N LEU A 116 -4.47 -11.95 -6.78
CA LEU A 116 -4.70 -12.13 -8.22
C LEU A 116 -5.13 -10.84 -8.93
N ASN A 117 -4.61 -9.71 -8.47
CA ASN A 117 -4.92 -8.38 -8.96
C ASN A 117 -3.65 -7.62 -9.34
N SER A 118 -3.77 -6.79 -10.36
CA SER A 118 -2.79 -5.83 -10.84
C SER A 118 -3.14 -4.42 -10.35
N TYR A 119 -2.14 -3.70 -9.88
CA TYR A 119 -2.30 -2.39 -9.26
C TYR A 119 -1.49 -1.33 -10.00
N CYS A 120 -2.12 -0.18 -10.28
CA CYS A 120 -1.39 1.04 -10.60
C CYS A 120 -0.67 1.55 -9.35
N GLN A 121 0.27 2.48 -9.50
CA GLN A 121 1.10 2.97 -8.40
C GLN A 121 0.29 3.36 -7.15
N ASN A 122 -0.81 4.11 -7.33
CA ASN A 122 -1.66 4.55 -6.23
C ASN A 122 -2.34 3.36 -5.50
N HIS A 123 -2.92 2.41 -6.24
CA HIS A 123 -3.56 1.26 -5.61
C HIS A 123 -2.56 0.27 -5.03
N LEU A 124 -1.32 0.26 -5.55
CA LEU A 124 -0.23 -0.52 -4.97
C LEU A 124 0.17 0.04 -3.61
N GLU A 125 0.39 1.35 -3.50
CA GLU A 125 0.72 1.99 -2.21
C GLU A 125 -0.40 1.78 -1.17
N GLN A 126 -1.67 1.88 -1.59
CA GLN A 126 -2.81 1.59 -0.72
C GLN A 126 -2.81 0.13 -0.28
N HIS A 127 -2.58 -0.80 -1.21
CA HIS A 127 -2.44 -2.23 -0.91
C HIS A 127 -1.32 -2.48 0.10
N GLU A 128 -0.11 -1.96 -0.14
CA GLU A 128 1.03 -2.11 0.77
C GLU A 128 0.75 -1.50 2.15
N SER A 129 0.04 -0.36 2.21
CA SER A 129 -0.36 0.28 3.47
C SER A 129 -1.36 -0.56 4.27
N LEU A 130 -2.40 -1.10 3.61
CA LEU A 130 -3.42 -1.93 4.25
C LEU A 130 -2.86 -3.28 4.72
N PHE A 131 -1.89 -3.83 3.99
CA PHE A 131 -1.29 -5.12 4.26
C PHE A 131 0.10 -5.01 4.93
N LYS A 132 0.43 -3.87 5.57
CA LYS A 132 1.68 -3.71 6.34
C LYS A 132 1.87 -4.89 7.31
N GLY A 133 2.93 -5.67 7.11
CA GLY A 133 3.28 -6.85 7.93
C GLY A 133 2.73 -8.19 7.43
N LYS A 134 1.87 -8.22 6.41
CA LYS A 134 1.49 -9.47 5.71
C LYS A 134 2.33 -9.63 4.44
N ARG A 135 2.86 -10.83 4.22
CA ARG A 135 3.71 -11.12 3.04
C ARG A 135 2.84 -11.37 1.81
N HIS A 136 2.42 -10.32 1.13
CA HIS A 136 1.88 -10.43 -0.23
C HIS A 136 3.02 -10.45 -1.24
N ASN A 137 3.11 -11.50 -2.06
CA ASN A 137 4.13 -11.59 -3.11
C ASN A 137 3.73 -10.71 -4.30
N LEU A 138 4.56 -9.69 -4.59
CA LEU A 138 4.38 -8.76 -5.69
C LEU A 138 5.37 -9.09 -6.81
N THR A 139 4.87 -9.17 -8.04
CA THR A 139 5.66 -9.35 -9.26
C THR A 139 5.37 -8.22 -10.25
N ASP A 140 6.14 -8.13 -11.34
CA ASP A 140 5.86 -7.16 -12.40
C ASP A 140 4.47 -7.35 -12.98
N ALA A 141 3.84 -6.23 -13.36
CA ALA A 141 2.48 -6.27 -13.86
C ALA A 141 2.36 -7.22 -15.06
N THR A 142 1.49 -8.21 -14.94
CA THR A 142 1.27 -9.22 -15.98
C THR A 142 -0.21 -9.44 -16.20
N GLY A 143 -0.62 -9.51 -17.47
CA GLY A 143 -1.99 -9.90 -17.83
C GLY A 143 -2.25 -11.40 -17.67
N ARG A 144 -1.22 -12.19 -17.33
CA ARG A 144 -1.25 -13.65 -17.27
C ARG A 144 -1.25 -14.20 -15.85
N LEU A 145 -1.83 -13.47 -14.89
CA LEU A 145 -1.87 -13.90 -13.49
C LEU A 145 -2.55 -15.25 -13.30
N GLN A 146 -3.61 -15.53 -14.07
CA GLN A 146 -4.30 -16.82 -14.02
C GLN A 146 -3.43 -17.99 -14.49
N GLU A 147 -2.48 -17.76 -15.39
CA GLU A 147 -1.52 -18.79 -15.84
C GLU A 147 -0.52 -19.16 -14.74
N MET A 148 -0.35 -18.31 -13.73
CA MET A 148 0.53 -18.56 -12.58
C MET A 148 -0.14 -19.37 -11.46
N ILE A 149 -1.39 -19.80 -11.67
CA ILE A 149 -2.20 -20.52 -10.68
C ILE A 149 -2.52 -21.92 -11.17
N CYS A 150 -2.28 -22.91 -10.31
CA CYS A 150 -2.65 -24.28 -10.53
C CYS A 150 -4.17 -24.41 -10.58
N GLN A 151 -4.72 -24.83 -11.73
CA GLN A 151 -6.16 -24.99 -11.92
C GLN A 151 -6.76 -26.11 -11.05
N LYS A 152 -5.95 -27.09 -10.61
CA LYS A 152 -6.42 -28.18 -9.73
C LYS A 152 -6.51 -27.79 -8.25
N HIS A 153 -5.62 -26.91 -7.80
CA HIS A 153 -5.40 -26.66 -6.38
C HIS A 153 -5.53 -25.18 -5.99
N GLU A 154 -5.74 -24.29 -6.95
CA GLU A 154 -5.89 -22.84 -6.77
C GLU A 154 -4.70 -22.20 -6.02
N ARG A 155 -3.51 -22.77 -6.22
CA ARG A 155 -2.24 -22.32 -5.61
C ARG A 155 -1.24 -21.89 -6.65
N ILE A 156 -0.33 -21.01 -6.25
CA ILE A 156 0.74 -20.48 -7.09
C ILE A 156 1.63 -21.61 -7.62
N LEU A 157 1.99 -21.51 -8.90
CA LEU A 157 2.93 -22.39 -9.58
C LEU A 157 4.37 -21.99 -9.25
N GLU A 158 4.84 -22.37 -8.07
CA GLU A 158 6.16 -22.01 -7.54
C GLU A 158 7.24 -23.09 -7.77
N VAL A 159 6.87 -24.26 -8.30
CA VAL A 159 7.77 -25.40 -8.52
C VAL A 159 7.83 -25.75 -10.00
N PHE A 160 9.02 -26.09 -10.51
CA PHE A 160 9.19 -26.64 -11.86
C PHE A 160 9.50 -28.13 -11.79
N CYS A 161 8.68 -28.95 -12.46
CA CYS A 161 8.94 -30.36 -12.63
C CYS A 161 9.79 -30.58 -13.89
N ARG A 162 11.03 -31.04 -13.73
CA ARG A 162 11.95 -31.33 -14.83
C ARG A 162 11.56 -32.57 -15.61
N THR A 163 10.95 -33.55 -14.93
CA THR A 163 10.44 -34.78 -15.56
C THR A 163 9.34 -34.48 -16.58
N ASP A 164 8.38 -33.61 -16.24
CA ASP A 164 7.25 -33.27 -17.12
C ASP A 164 7.39 -31.93 -17.84
N GLN A 165 8.52 -31.23 -17.63
CA GLN A 165 8.82 -29.92 -18.22
C GLN A 165 7.70 -28.87 -18.01
N LYS A 166 7.11 -28.81 -16.81
CA LYS A 166 5.98 -27.91 -16.50
C LYS A 166 6.06 -27.30 -15.10
N CYS A 167 5.51 -26.10 -14.96
CA CYS A 167 5.33 -25.45 -13.66
C CYS A 167 4.13 -26.06 -12.92
N ILE A 168 4.30 -26.40 -11.65
CA ILE A 168 3.32 -27.02 -10.77
C ILE A 168 3.28 -26.28 -9.41
N CYS A 169 2.21 -26.48 -8.63
CA CYS A 169 2.13 -25.96 -7.26
C CYS A 169 2.73 -26.97 -6.26
N VAL A 170 2.97 -26.52 -5.04
CA VAL A 170 3.50 -27.38 -3.96
C VAL A 170 2.60 -28.59 -3.63
N LEU A 171 1.28 -28.51 -3.83
CA LEU A 171 0.41 -29.67 -3.61
C LEU A 171 0.58 -30.73 -4.71
N CYS A 172 0.84 -30.29 -5.96
CA CYS A 172 1.12 -31.21 -7.06
C CYS A 172 2.38 -32.04 -6.81
N THR A 173 3.42 -31.46 -6.17
CA THR A 173 4.65 -32.20 -5.83
C THR A 173 4.39 -33.34 -4.85
N ILE A 174 3.41 -33.18 -3.96
CA ILE A 174 3.11 -34.16 -2.93
C ILE A 174 2.18 -35.27 -3.45
N ILE A 175 1.24 -34.92 -4.33
CA ILE A 175 0.17 -35.83 -4.77
C ILE A 175 0.56 -36.55 -6.07
N GLU A 176 0.80 -35.81 -7.14
CA GLU A 176 0.96 -36.39 -8.50
C GLU A 176 2.43 -36.52 -8.91
N HIS A 177 3.31 -35.66 -8.40
CA HIS A 177 4.70 -35.54 -8.82
C HIS A 177 5.69 -35.98 -7.72
N LYS A 178 5.27 -36.86 -6.81
CA LYS A 178 6.03 -37.25 -5.61
C LYS A 178 7.43 -37.80 -5.88
N ASN A 179 7.61 -38.48 -7.01
CA ASN A 179 8.87 -39.11 -7.39
C ASN A 179 9.52 -38.43 -8.60
N HIS A 180 9.02 -37.26 -9.01
CA HIS A 180 9.58 -36.53 -10.14
C HIS A 180 10.71 -35.62 -9.67
N ASP A 181 11.64 -35.32 -10.58
CA ASP A 181 12.67 -34.33 -10.31
C ASP A 181 12.04 -32.94 -10.33
N THR A 182 12.02 -32.27 -9.18
CA THR A 182 11.40 -30.97 -9.00
C THR A 182 12.37 -29.98 -8.37
N ILE A 183 12.42 -28.78 -8.92
CA ILE A 183 13.20 -27.65 -8.41
C ILE A 183 12.29 -26.43 -8.24
N SER A 184 12.73 -25.39 -7.54
CA SER A 184 11.92 -24.17 -7.50
C SER A 184 11.85 -23.50 -8.89
N ALA A 185 10.72 -22.87 -9.20
CA ALA A 185 10.57 -22.13 -10.45
C ALA A 185 11.54 -20.93 -10.54
N ALA A 186 12.05 -20.45 -9.40
CA ALA A 186 13.09 -19.42 -9.37
C ALA A 186 14.45 -19.97 -9.85
N GLU A 187 14.87 -21.13 -9.33
CA GLU A 187 16.13 -21.78 -9.71
C GLU A 187 16.16 -22.17 -11.19
N GLN A 188 15.04 -22.67 -11.73
CA GLN A 188 14.93 -23.00 -13.15
C GLN A 188 15.14 -21.78 -14.06
N ARG A 189 14.64 -20.60 -13.66
CA ARG A 189 14.81 -19.36 -14.43
C ARG A 189 16.26 -18.89 -14.44
N THR A 190 17.01 -19.17 -13.38
CA THR A 190 18.45 -18.85 -13.31
C THR A 190 19.33 -19.82 -14.10
N GLU A 191 18.92 -21.07 -14.31
CA GLU A 191 19.67 -22.05 -15.13
C GLU A 191 19.51 -21.84 -16.65
N LYS A 192 18.43 -21.18 -17.09
CA LYS A 192 18.12 -20.93 -18.52
C LYS A 192 18.59 -19.56 -19.03
N GLN A 193 19.26 -18.78 -18.19
CA GLN A 193 19.75 -17.43 -18.50
C GLN A 193 21.26 -17.44 -18.68
#